data_AF-A0A969NCH3-F1
#
_entry.id   AF-A0A969NCH3-F1
#
_cell.length_a   1.000
_cell.length_b   1.000
_cell.length_c   1.000
_cell.angle_alpha   90.00
_cell.angle_beta   90.00
_cell.angle_gamma   90.00
#
_symmetry.space_group_name_H-M   'P 1'
#
loop_
_entity.id
_entity.type
_entity.pdbx_description
1 polymer ?
#
loop_
_entity_poly.entity_id
_entity_poly.type
_entity_poly.pdbx_seq_one_letter_code
_entity_poly.pdbx_strand_id
1 'polypeptide(L)'
;MNKTLLKHAFIVFTGILMFQNCSWQHKSTSELLKQEGGIIFTLKVGNEDILRSLASNPQDSIFKTALYKAIEAQKKDNENDFITLFADAFYETAPNGNFASLFINSHLQQINYNSSKEDVIKALKSERDDAIENICKVLSFRIGDIGIRNANVQKLDDLGLILVELPGIKEPGRVRKLLANTGNLEFWETYDNIEVFEFLRLANSKLK
;
A
#
# COMPACT_ATOMS: atom_id res chain seq x y z
N MET A 1 -29.25 29.61 -14.79
CA MET A 1 -28.28 28.84 -13.95
C MET A 1 -28.87 27.47 -13.68
N ASN A 2 -28.34 26.44 -14.35
CA ASN A 2 -29.03 25.19 -14.60
C ASN A 2 -28.72 24.13 -13.53
N LYS A 3 -29.77 23.60 -12.87
CA LYS A 3 -29.75 22.65 -11.74
C LYS A 3 -29.51 21.18 -12.17
N THR A 4 -28.71 20.94 -13.21
CA THR A 4 -28.65 19.63 -13.88
C THR A 4 -27.32 18.89 -13.73
N LEU A 5 -26.32 19.47 -13.08
CA LEU A 5 -24.96 18.88 -12.99
C LEU A 5 -24.71 18.02 -11.74
N LEU A 6 -25.66 17.91 -10.81
CA LEU A 6 -25.48 17.11 -9.58
C LEU A 6 -26.05 15.68 -9.66
N LYS A 7 -26.53 15.23 -10.83
CA LYS A 7 -27.14 13.91 -11.00
C LYS A 7 -26.23 12.81 -11.60
N HIS A 8 -24.95 13.09 -11.84
CA HIS A 8 -24.02 12.10 -12.39
C HIS A 8 -22.80 11.80 -11.51
N ALA A 9 -22.82 12.21 -10.24
CA ALA A 9 -21.94 11.60 -9.23
C ALA A 9 -22.52 10.23 -8.81
N PHE A 10 -22.83 9.39 -9.80
CA PHE A 10 -22.79 7.95 -9.58
C PHE A 10 -21.31 7.64 -9.42
N ILE A 11 -20.86 7.65 -8.16
CA ILE A 11 -19.60 7.03 -7.77
C ILE A 11 -19.75 5.57 -8.16
N VAL A 12 -19.23 5.24 -9.33
CA VAL A 12 -19.12 3.88 -9.81
C VAL A 12 -18.17 3.18 -8.86
N PHE A 13 -18.75 2.49 -7.88
CA PHE A 13 -18.08 1.52 -7.02
C PHE A 13 -17.81 0.28 -7.89
N THR A 14 -16.85 0.36 -8.80
CA THR A 14 -16.32 -0.81 -9.51
C THR A 14 -14.83 -0.85 -9.33
N GLY A 15 -14.37 -1.89 -8.66
CA GLY A 15 -12.96 -2.13 -8.37
C GLY A 15 -12.71 -2.22 -6.87
N ILE A 16 -13.20 -3.31 -6.26
CA ILE A 16 -12.62 -3.81 -5.01
C ILE A 16 -11.20 -4.22 -5.37
N LEU A 17 -10.25 -3.32 -5.14
CA LEU A 17 -8.84 -3.61 -5.09
C LEU A 17 -8.58 -4.04 -3.65
N MET A 18 -8.46 -5.36 -3.48
CA MET A 18 -8.05 -5.97 -2.23
C MET A 18 -6.65 -5.45 -1.90
N PHE A 19 -6.44 -4.91 -0.70
CA PHE A 19 -5.12 -4.58 -0.19
C PHE A 19 -4.73 -5.69 0.80
N GLN A 20 -3.65 -6.43 0.52
CA GLN A 20 -3.08 -7.39 1.46
C GLN A 20 -1.76 -6.85 2.04
N ASN A 21 -1.64 -6.98 3.37
CA ASN A 21 -0.48 -6.69 4.22
C ASN A 21 -0.15 -5.21 4.51
N CYS A 22 -0.68 -4.70 5.62
CA CYS A 22 -0.30 -3.42 6.21
C CYS A 22 0.16 -3.60 7.67
N SER A 23 1.45 -3.43 7.97
CA SER A 23 1.99 -3.56 9.33
C SER A 23 1.67 -2.32 10.18
N TRP A 24 1.01 -2.50 11.32
CA TRP A 24 0.67 -1.43 12.26
C TRP A 24 1.73 -1.31 13.36
N GLN A 25 2.50 -0.23 13.36
CA GLN A 25 3.39 0.07 14.48
C GLN A 25 2.64 0.87 15.55
N HIS A 26 2.26 0.23 16.65
CA HIS A 26 1.92 0.97 17.86
C HIS A 26 3.22 1.45 18.49
N LYS A 27 3.72 2.59 18.02
CA LYS A 27 4.77 3.30 18.75
C LYS A 27 4.08 3.96 19.94
N SER A 28 4.21 3.39 21.13
CA SER A 28 4.12 4.22 22.33
C SER A 28 5.36 5.12 22.30
N THR A 29 5.33 6.18 21.50
CA THR A 29 6.43 7.15 21.54
C THR A 29 6.42 7.73 22.95
N SER A 30 7.48 7.39 23.67
CA SER A 30 7.73 7.71 25.05
C SER A 30 7.58 9.21 25.30
N GLU A 31 6.81 9.50 26.33
CA GLU A 31 6.77 10.76 27.11
C GLU A 31 6.14 12.02 26.47
N LEU A 32 6.25 12.28 25.18
CA LEU A 32 5.61 13.47 24.56
C LEU A 32 4.11 13.29 24.26
N LEU A 33 3.66 12.08 23.93
CA LEU A 33 2.25 11.81 23.57
C LEU A 33 1.32 11.58 24.77
N LYS A 34 1.87 11.36 25.97
CA LYS A 34 1.06 11.15 27.18
C LYS A 34 0.40 12.43 27.69
N GLN A 35 0.86 13.61 27.27
CA GLN A 35 0.27 14.89 27.72
C GLN A 35 -0.78 15.45 26.75
N GLU A 36 -0.82 15.04 25.48
CA GLU A 36 -1.75 15.60 24.48
C GLU A 36 -2.66 14.59 23.73
N GLY A 37 -2.43 13.28 23.84
CA GLY A 37 -3.34 12.23 23.34
C GLY A 37 -3.57 12.22 21.82
N GLY A 38 -2.73 11.51 21.06
CA GLY A 38 -2.85 11.34 19.61
C GLY A 38 -2.38 9.97 19.12
N ILE A 39 -2.63 9.65 17.84
CA ILE A 39 -2.25 8.39 17.19
C ILE A 39 -1.37 8.69 15.98
N ILE A 40 -0.25 7.99 15.86
CA ILE A 40 0.61 8.00 14.66
C ILE A 40 0.68 6.58 14.12
N PHE A 41 0.48 6.40 12.82
CA PHE A 41 0.64 5.11 12.15
C PHE A 41 1.17 5.28 10.72
N THR A 42 1.75 4.21 10.19
CA THR A 42 2.22 4.14 8.81
C THR A 42 1.41 3.11 8.05
N LEU A 43 0.94 3.47 6.86
CA LEU A 43 0.29 2.56 5.93
C LEU A 43 1.27 2.19 4.82
N LYS A 44 1.42 0.90 4.55
CA LYS A 44 2.10 0.39 3.37
C LYS A 44 1.09 0.07 2.28
N VAL A 45 1.33 0.60 1.09
CA VAL A 45 0.54 0.26 -0.10
C VAL A 45 1.11 -1.02 -0.72
N GLY A 46 0.25 -2.00 -0.96
CA GLY A 46 0.61 -3.28 -1.56
C GLY A 46 0.94 -3.12 -3.05
N ASN A 47 2.22 -3.08 -3.40
CA ASN A 47 2.65 -3.05 -4.80
C ASN A 47 2.20 -4.31 -5.56
N GLU A 48 2.04 -5.44 -4.87
CA GLU A 48 1.49 -6.67 -5.42
C GLU A 48 0.06 -6.46 -5.97
N ASP A 49 -0.80 -5.82 -5.18
CA ASP A 49 -2.20 -5.62 -5.51
C ASP A 49 -2.35 -4.65 -6.68
N ILE A 50 -1.49 -3.62 -6.74
CA ILE A 50 -1.41 -2.69 -7.87
C ILE A 50 -1.03 -3.43 -9.15
N LEU A 51 0.00 -4.28 -9.11
CA LEU A 51 0.34 -5.08 -10.30
C LEU A 51 -0.78 -6.03 -10.70
N ARG A 52 -1.48 -6.64 -9.74
CA ARG A 52 -2.62 -7.52 -10.00
C ARG A 52 -3.82 -6.79 -10.62
N SER A 53 -4.10 -5.55 -10.23
CA SER A 53 -5.21 -4.79 -10.84
C SER A 53 -4.88 -4.25 -12.23
N LEU A 54 -3.60 -3.99 -12.49
CA LEU A 54 -3.12 -3.50 -13.77
C LEU A 54 -2.81 -4.63 -14.76
N ALA A 55 -2.67 -5.87 -14.29
CA ALA A 55 -2.43 -6.99 -15.18
C ALA A 55 -3.67 -7.28 -16.04
N SER A 56 -3.46 -7.46 -17.34
CA SER A 56 -4.51 -7.85 -18.29
C SER A 56 -5.06 -9.25 -17.99
N ASN A 57 -4.19 -10.14 -17.50
CA ASN A 57 -4.58 -11.47 -17.02
C ASN A 57 -3.82 -11.83 -15.73
N PRO A 58 -4.36 -11.49 -14.54
CA PRO A 58 -3.73 -11.80 -13.26
C PRO A 58 -3.64 -13.30 -12.96
N GLN A 59 -4.34 -14.14 -13.74
CA GLN A 59 -4.34 -15.60 -13.57
C GLN A 59 -3.24 -16.30 -14.37
N ASP A 60 -2.52 -15.59 -15.24
CA ASP A 60 -1.43 -16.14 -16.04
C ASP A 60 -0.34 -16.76 -15.14
N SER A 61 0.13 -17.95 -15.54
CA SER A 61 1.18 -18.66 -14.84
C SER A 61 2.49 -17.88 -14.84
N ILE A 62 2.86 -17.22 -15.95
CA ILE A 62 4.10 -16.45 -16.04
C ILE A 62 4.03 -15.25 -15.08
N PHE A 63 2.90 -14.54 -15.09
CA PHE A 63 2.64 -13.43 -14.17
C PHE A 63 2.75 -13.86 -12.70
N LYS A 64 2.06 -14.94 -12.31
CA LYS A 64 2.09 -15.44 -10.92
C LYS A 64 3.49 -15.85 -10.48
N THR A 65 4.23 -16.54 -11.34
CA THR A 65 5.60 -16.96 -11.03
C THR A 65 6.54 -15.77 -10.90
N ALA A 66 6.46 -14.79 -11.82
CA ALA A 66 7.23 -13.56 -11.74
C ALA A 66 6.90 -12.77 -10.46
N LEU A 67 5.62 -12.67 -10.10
CA LEU A 67 5.17 -11.99 -8.90
C LEU A 67 5.68 -12.66 -7.63
N TYR A 68 5.60 -13.99 -7.54
CA TYR A 68 6.13 -14.75 -6.41
C TYR A 68 7.65 -14.55 -6.26
N LYS A 69 8.40 -14.63 -7.36
CA LYS A 69 9.85 -14.38 -7.36
C LYS A 69 10.21 -12.96 -6.93
N ALA A 70 9.45 -11.96 -7.39
CA ALA A 70 9.65 -10.57 -7.01
C ALA A 70 9.43 -10.35 -5.50
N ILE A 71 8.40 -10.99 -4.93
CA ILE A 71 8.12 -10.97 -3.48
C ILE A 71 9.30 -11.59 -2.71
N GLU A 72 9.80 -12.74 -3.15
CA GLU A 72 10.95 -13.39 -2.50
C GLU A 72 12.24 -12.58 -2.64
N ALA A 73 12.44 -11.89 -3.77
CA ALA A 73 13.56 -10.97 -3.96
C ALA A 73 13.46 -9.77 -3.01
N GLN A 74 12.28 -9.15 -2.91
CA GLN A 74 12.06 -8.00 -2.02
C GLN A 74 12.26 -8.36 -0.54
N LYS A 75 11.97 -9.60 -0.13
CA LYS A 75 12.26 -10.04 1.26
C LYS A 75 13.74 -10.08 1.57
N LYS A 76 14.58 -10.33 0.56
CA LYS A 76 16.05 -10.42 0.70
C LYS A 76 16.72 -9.06 0.52
N ASP A 77 16.10 -8.20 -0.28
CA ASP A 77 16.61 -6.90 -0.67
C ASP A 77 15.50 -5.86 -0.54
N ASN A 78 15.68 -4.94 0.41
CA ASN A 78 14.72 -3.85 0.68
C ASN A 78 15.10 -2.55 -0.03
N GLU A 79 16.21 -2.49 -0.76
CA GLU A 79 16.69 -1.27 -1.41
C GLU A 79 16.12 -1.11 -2.82
N ASN A 80 15.91 -2.22 -3.52
CA ASN A 80 15.39 -2.20 -4.88
C ASN A 80 13.86 -2.02 -4.94
N ASP A 81 13.41 -1.24 -5.92
CA ASP A 81 12.00 -0.98 -6.19
C ASP A 81 11.30 -2.25 -6.68
N PHE A 82 10.14 -2.55 -6.08
CA PHE A 82 9.38 -3.77 -6.34
C PHE A 82 8.98 -3.95 -7.81
N ILE A 83 8.63 -2.87 -8.53
CA ILE A 83 8.22 -2.95 -9.94
C ILE A 83 9.43 -3.32 -10.81
N THR A 84 10.61 -2.80 -10.47
CA THR A 84 11.86 -3.21 -11.12
C THR A 84 12.15 -4.69 -10.86
N LEU A 85 12.07 -5.14 -9.60
CA LEU A 85 12.27 -6.55 -9.22
C LEU A 85 11.29 -7.48 -9.94
N PHE A 86 10.05 -7.04 -10.13
CA PHE A 86 9.04 -7.78 -10.89
C PHE A 86 9.41 -7.90 -12.37
N ALA A 87 9.86 -6.81 -12.99
CA ALA A 87 10.29 -6.84 -14.39
C ALA A 87 11.49 -7.78 -14.58
N ASP A 88 12.44 -7.79 -13.66
CA ASP A 88 13.59 -8.70 -13.71
C ASP A 88 13.17 -10.17 -13.54
N ALA A 89 12.31 -10.45 -12.55
CA ALA A 89 11.74 -11.78 -12.32
C ALA A 89 10.92 -12.30 -13.51
N PHE A 90 10.28 -11.42 -14.27
CA PHE A 90 9.58 -11.77 -15.50
C PHE A 90 10.57 -12.29 -16.56
N TYR A 91 11.66 -11.56 -16.83
CA TYR A 91 12.65 -11.97 -17.83
C TYR A 91 13.44 -13.22 -17.42
N GLU A 92 13.59 -13.51 -16.13
CA GLU A 92 14.10 -14.80 -15.68
C GLU A 92 13.16 -15.97 -16.01
N THR A 93 11.86 -15.71 -16.00
CA THR A 93 10.83 -16.74 -16.19
C THR A 93 10.48 -16.91 -17.67
N ALA A 94 10.51 -15.82 -18.43
CA ALA A 94 10.27 -15.79 -19.87
C ALA A 94 11.31 -14.86 -20.55
N PRO A 95 12.53 -15.34 -20.84
CA PRO A 95 13.60 -14.52 -21.43
C PRO A 95 13.22 -13.87 -22.78
N ASN A 96 12.40 -14.55 -23.57
CA ASN A 96 11.91 -14.08 -24.86
C ASN A 96 10.47 -13.52 -24.78
N GLY A 97 9.95 -13.34 -23.56
CA GLY A 97 8.60 -12.85 -23.32
C GLY A 97 8.47 -11.35 -23.57
N ASN A 98 7.30 -10.92 -24.04
CA ASN A 98 6.98 -9.50 -24.14
C ASN A 98 6.41 -9.00 -22.80
N PHE A 99 7.19 -8.23 -22.04
CA PHE A 99 6.76 -7.69 -20.75
C PHE A 99 5.54 -6.77 -20.86
N ALA A 100 5.45 -5.98 -21.93
CA ALA A 100 4.33 -5.08 -22.15
C ALA A 100 3.00 -5.84 -22.27
N SER A 101 3.02 -7.06 -22.83
CA SER A 101 1.81 -7.88 -23.04
C SER A 101 1.05 -8.21 -21.76
N LEU A 102 1.71 -8.18 -20.59
CA LEU A 102 1.07 -8.38 -19.30
C LEU A 102 0.16 -7.22 -18.88
N PHE A 103 0.35 -6.02 -19.44
CA PHE A 103 -0.25 -4.77 -18.98
C PHE A 103 -1.00 -4.00 -20.09
N ILE A 104 -1.25 -4.62 -21.24
CA ILE A 104 -2.08 -4.04 -22.30
C ILE A 104 -3.55 -4.13 -21.86
N ASN A 105 -4.04 -3.07 -21.24
CA ASN A 105 -5.41 -2.97 -20.76
C ASN A 105 -5.98 -1.56 -21.02
N SER A 106 -7.27 -1.36 -20.74
CA SER A 106 -7.94 -0.07 -20.93
C SER A 106 -7.51 1.01 -19.92
N HIS A 107 -6.88 0.62 -18.81
CA HIS A 107 -6.43 1.53 -17.75
C HIS A 107 -5.08 2.17 -18.09
N LEU A 108 -4.17 1.42 -18.72
CA LEU A 108 -2.85 1.85 -19.13
C LEU A 108 -2.79 2.10 -20.64
N GLN A 109 -3.53 3.11 -21.10
CA GLN A 109 -3.63 3.46 -22.53
C GLN A 109 -2.28 3.83 -23.19
N GLN A 110 -1.29 4.16 -22.37
CA GLN A 110 0.08 4.49 -22.78
C GLN A 110 0.95 3.26 -23.12
N ILE A 111 0.51 2.05 -22.77
CA ILE A 111 1.25 0.81 -23.04
C ILE A 111 0.66 0.11 -24.27
N ASN A 112 1.53 -0.27 -25.19
CA ASN A 112 1.19 -1.09 -26.36
C ASN A 112 2.18 -2.25 -26.52
N TYR A 113 1.94 -3.14 -27.49
CA TYR A 113 2.79 -4.31 -27.74
C TYR A 113 4.26 -3.98 -28.05
N ASN A 114 4.54 -2.77 -28.54
CA ASN A 114 5.88 -2.32 -28.91
C ASN A 114 6.55 -1.49 -27.81
N SER A 115 5.88 -1.27 -26.66
CA SER A 115 6.46 -0.54 -25.53
C SER A 115 7.69 -1.27 -24.99
N SER A 116 8.75 -0.51 -24.70
CA SER A 116 9.96 -1.06 -24.09
C SER A 116 9.72 -1.47 -22.64
N LYS A 117 10.61 -2.30 -22.08
CA LYS A 117 10.60 -2.65 -20.65
C LYS A 117 10.56 -1.39 -19.79
N GLU A 118 11.38 -0.41 -20.12
CA GLU A 118 11.56 0.83 -19.37
C GLU A 118 10.30 1.69 -19.42
N ASP A 119 9.62 1.75 -20.57
CA ASP A 119 8.36 2.50 -20.71
C ASP A 119 7.24 1.87 -19.87
N VAL A 120 7.16 0.54 -19.86
CA VAL A 120 6.19 -0.19 -19.03
C VAL A 120 6.46 0.04 -17.55
N ILE A 121 7.72 -0.04 -17.11
CA ILE A 121 8.10 0.24 -15.70
C ILE A 121 7.70 1.67 -15.31
N LYS A 122 7.97 2.67 -16.15
CA LYS A 122 7.59 4.06 -15.89
C LYS A 122 6.07 4.22 -15.78
N ALA A 123 5.32 3.61 -16.69
CA ALA A 123 3.86 3.65 -16.66
C ALA A 123 3.30 3.04 -15.38
N LEU A 124 3.83 1.88 -14.95
CA LEU A 124 3.42 1.22 -13.70
C LEU A 124 3.76 2.05 -12.45
N LYS A 125 4.92 2.71 -12.43
CA LYS A 125 5.32 3.60 -11.33
C LYS A 125 4.42 4.83 -11.24
N SER A 126 4.08 5.43 -12.38
CA SER A 126 3.13 6.55 -12.43
C SER A 126 1.78 6.15 -11.85
N GLU A 127 1.23 5.03 -12.30
CA GLU A 127 -0.07 4.53 -11.84
C GLU A 127 -0.05 4.20 -10.34
N ARG A 128 1.06 3.64 -9.84
CA ARG A 128 1.26 3.43 -8.40
C ARG A 128 1.24 4.76 -7.64
N ASP A 129 1.95 5.76 -8.11
CA ASP A 129 2.04 7.05 -7.44
C ASP A 129 0.68 7.78 -7.44
N ASP A 130 -0.06 7.69 -8.55
CA ASP A 130 -1.43 8.21 -8.67
C ASP A 130 -2.39 7.49 -7.71
N ALA A 131 -2.27 6.16 -7.59
CA ALA A 131 -3.04 5.37 -6.63
C ALA A 131 -2.73 5.80 -5.18
N ILE A 132 -1.45 6.00 -4.83
CA ILE A 132 -1.04 6.49 -3.51
C ILE A 132 -1.62 7.88 -3.24
N GLU A 133 -1.55 8.80 -4.20
CA GLU A 133 -2.10 10.15 -4.03
C GLU A 133 -3.62 10.12 -3.81
N ASN A 134 -4.33 9.28 -4.55
CA ASN A 134 -5.76 9.07 -4.39
C ASN A 134 -6.10 8.49 -3.01
N ILE A 135 -5.30 7.54 -2.51
CA ILE A 135 -5.43 7.00 -1.15
C ILE A 135 -5.24 8.12 -0.12
N CYS A 136 -4.21 8.95 -0.25
CA CYS A 136 -3.98 10.09 0.65
C CYS A 136 -5.16 11.07 0.67
N LYS A 137 -5.75 11.38 -0.50
CA LYS A 137 -6.94 12.25 -0.62
C LYS A 137 -8.14 11.63 0.09
N VAL A 138 -8.42 10.35 -0.16
CA VAL A 138 -9.54 9.64 0.47
C VAL A 138 -9.35 9.56 1.98
N LEU A 139 -8.14 9.23 2.46
CA LEU A 139 -7.82 9.19 3.88
C LEU A 139 -8.05 10.56 4.54
N SER A 140 -7.52 11.63 3.93
CA SER A 140 -7.71 13.00 4.42
C SER A 140 -9.18 13.38 4.53
N PHE A 141 -9.98 13.04 3.52
CA PHE A 141 -11.42 13.31 3.52
C PHE A 141 -12.14 12.53 4.62
N ARG A 142 -11.85 11.23 4.78
CA ARG A 142 -12.44 10.37 5.81
C ARG A 142 -12.06 10.79 7.22
N ILE A 143 -10.83 11.27 7.41
CA ILE A 143 -10.37 11.85 8.67
C ILE A 143 -11.10 13.18 8.96
N GLY A 144 -11.39 13.97 7.92
CA GLY A 144 -12.23 15.16 8.03
C GLY A 144 -13.66 14.85 8.50
N ASP A 145 -14.27 13.79 7.97
CA ASP A 145 -15.64 13.35 8.34
C ASP A 145 -15.78 13.01 9.83
N ILE A 146 -14.70 12.56 10.49
CA ILE A 146 -14.70 12.22 11.92
C ILE A 146 -14.42 13.43 12.82
N GLY A 147 -14.25 14.62 12.23
CA GLY A 147 -14.04 15.87 12.94
C GLY A 147 -12.60 16.13 13.36
N ILE A 148 -11.63 15.33 12.89
CA ILE A 148 -10.20 15.58 13.14
C ILE A 148 -9.71 16.55 12.06
N ARG A 149 -9.59 17.83 12.43
CA ARG A 149 -9.28 18.91 11.48
C ARG A 149 -7.79 19.14 11.20
N ASN A 150 -6.91 18.65 12.08
CA ASN A 150 -5.46 18.89 12.02
C ASN A 150 -4.68 17.58 11.84
N ALA A 151 -5.21 16.66 11.05
CA ALA A 151 -4.49 15.45 10.71
C ALA A 151 -3.40 15.73 9.68
N ASN A 152 -2.26 15.08 9.86
CA ASN A 152 -1.16 15.10 8.90
C ASN A 152 -1.15 13.78 8.13
N VAL A 153 -1.21 13.84 6.81
CA VAL A 153 -1.14 12.66 5.92
C VAL A 153 -0.05 12.93 4.91
N GLN A 154 1.03 12.16 4.94
CA GLN A 154 2.20 12.38 4.09
C GLN A 154 2.66 11.08 3.44
N LYS A 155 3.06 11.14 2.16
CA LYS A 155 3.77 10.03 1.52
C LYS A 155 5.19 9.98 2.07
N LEU A 156 5.60 8.81 2.54
CA LEU A 156 6.98 8.50 2.88
C LEU A 156 7.61 7.71 1.72
N ASP A 157 8.64 8.30 1.12
CA ASP A 157 9.54 7.69 0.15
C ASP A 157 8.87 7.18 -1.14
N ASP A 158 9.68 6.56 -2.01
CA ASP A 158 9.23 5.83 -3.21
C ASP A 158 8.77 4.39 -2.89
N LEU A 159 8.86 3.98 -1.63
CA LEU A 159 8.52 2.65 -1.15
C LEU A 159 7.00 2.43 -0.96
N GLY A 160 6.19 3.45 -1.23
CA GLY A 160 4.73 3.38 -1.11
C GLY A 160 4.24 3.38 0.34
N LEU A 161 4.95 4.08 1.23
CA LEU A 161 4.55 4.26 2.62
C LEU A 161 3.78 5.58 2.77
N ILE A 162 2.80 5.61 3.68
CA ILE A 162 2.00 6.80 4.00
C ILE A 162 2.01 6.97 5.52
N LEU A 163 2.60 8.06 5.99
CA LEU A 163 2.54 8.48 7.39
C LEU A 163 1.23 9.20 7.67
N VAL A 164 0.57 8.80 8.75
CA VAL A 164 -0.64 9.47 9.24
C VAL A 164 -0.48 9.82 10.70
N GLU A 165 -0.64 11.10 11.03
CA GLU A 165 -0.62 11.61 12.39
C GLU A 165 -1.97 12.25 12.71
N LEU A 166 -2.60 11.76 13.76
CA LEU A 166 -3.92 12.17 14.18
C LEU A 166 -3.85 12.73 15.62
N PRO A 167 -3.89 14.07 15.80
CA PRO A 167 -3.86 14.67 17.12
C PRO A 167 -5.23 14.59 17.81
N GLY A 168 -5.23 14.53 19.15
CA GLY A 168 -6.44 14.69 19.97
C GLY A 168 -7.38 13.47 20.03
N ILE A 169 -6.92 12.27 19.65
CA ILE A 169 -7.74 11.06 19.74
C ILE A 169 -7.71 10.51 21.16
N LYS A 170 -8.89 10.53 21.80
CA LYS A 170 -9.12 9.94 23.12
C LYS A 170 -9.43 8.45 23.08
N GLU A 171 -9.97 7.95 21.95
CA GLU A 171 -10.42 6.56 21.79
C GLU A 171 -9.86 5.92 20.51
N PRO A 172 -8.79 5.10 20.61
CA PRO A 172 -8.16 4.47 19.45
C PRO A 172 -9.06 3.45 18.74
N GLY A 173 -9.98 2.79 19.47
CA GLY A 173 -10.91 1.81 18.90
C GLY A 173 -11.87 2.40 17.86
N ARG A 174 -12.20 3.69 17.97
CA ARG A 174 -13.06 4.39 17.00
C ARG A 174 -12.35 4.60 15.67
N VAL A 175 -11.06 4.91 15.72
CA VAL A 175 -10.22 5.08 14.51
C VAL A 175 -10.03 3.76 13.80
N ARG A 176 -9.76 2.66 14.52
CA ARG A 176 -9.61 1.33 13.93
C ARG A 176 -10.86 0.89 13.16
N LYS A 177 -12.06 1.05 13.74
CA LYS A 177 -13.33 0.70 13.07
C LYS A 177 -13.59 1.53 11.81
N LEU A 178 -13.21 2.80 11.79
CA LEU A 178 -13.48 3.71 10.67
C LEU A 178 -12.48 3.54 9.53
N LEU A 179 -11.21 3.33 9.87
CA LEU A 179 -10.21 2.92 8.90
C LEU A 179 -10.55 1.55 8.30
N ALA A 180 -10.93 0.56 9.12
CA ALA A 180 -11.39 -0.75 8.63
C ALA A 180 -12.62 -0.67 7.69
N ASN A 181 -13.48 0.33 7.85
CA ASN A 181 -14.65 0.54 6.96
C ASN A 181 -14.30 1.27 5.64
N THR A 182 -13.10 1.83 5.52
CA THR A 182 -12.66 2.61 4.35
C THR A 182 -12.03 1.73 3.26
N GLY A 183 -11.78 0.46 3.55
CA GLY A 183 -11.21 -0.53 2.65
C GLY A 183 -10.79 -1.78 3.43
N ASN A 184 -10.50 -2.88 2.75
CA ASN A 184 -9.98 -4.10 3.37
C ASN A 184 -8.60 -3.79 4.00
N LEU A 185 -8.61 -3.33 5.24
CA LEU A 185 -7.42 -2.96 6.00
C LEU A 185 -7.22 -3.97 7.11
N GLU A 186 -6.11 -4.71 7.02
CA GLU A 186 -5.66 -5.61 8.08
C GLU A 186 -4.74 -4.85 9.03
N PHE A 187 -5.00 -5.01 10.32
CA PHE A 187 -4.22 -4.37 11.38
C PHE A 187 -3.38 -5.45 12.07
N TRP A 188 -2.07 -5.37 11.91
CA TRP A 188 -1.11 -6.26 12.58
C TRP A 188 -0.39 -5.48 13.67
N GLU A 189 -0.48 -5.91 14.93
CA GLU A 189 0.29 -5.30 16.02
C GLU A 189 1.77 -5.64 15.84
N THR A 190 2.62 -4.63 15.66
CA THR A 190 4.08 -4.82 15.71
C THR A 190 4.63 -4.33 17.04
N TYR A 191 5.52 -5.10 17.64
CA TYR A 191 6.25 -4.74 18.85
C TYR A 191 7.65 -4.23 18.50
N ASP A 192 8.18 -3.32 19.32
CA ASP A 192 9.56 -2.87 19.15
C ASP A 192 10.53 -3.99 19.55
N ASN A 193 11.69 -4.06 18.89
CA ASN A 193 12.68 -5.10 19.15
C ASN A 193 13.10 -5.12 20.62
N ILE A 194 13.15 -3.96 21.28
CA ILE A 194 13.52 -3.84 22.70
C ILE A 194 12.47 -4.51 23.62
N GLU A 195 11.18 -4.42 23.27
CA GLU A 195 10.08 -5.00 24.04
C GLU A 195 10.03 -6.53 23.87
N VAL A 196 10.31 -7.01 22.65
CA VAL A 196 10.31 -8.45 22.34
C VAL A 196 11.59 -9.13 22.84
N PHE A 197 12.72 -8.42 22.87
CA PHE A 197 14.01 -8.98 23.27
C PHE A 197 13.99 -9.57 24.68
N GLU A 198 13.31 -8.91 25.63
CA GLU A 198 13.23 -9.41 27.00
C GLU A 198 12.36 -10.68 27.10
N PHE A 199 11.26 -10.76 26.34
CA PHE A 199 10.47 -11.99 26.23
C PHE A 199 11.25 -13.14 25.60
N LEU A 200 12.03 -12.87 24.55
CA LEU A 200 12.91 -13.86 23.91
C LEU A 200 14.02 -14.33 24.85
N ARG A 201 14.61 -13.41 25.63
CA ARG A 201 15.63 -13.72 26.64
C ARG A 201 15.08 -14.63 27.73
N LEU A 202 13.87 -14.35 28.23
CA LEU A 202 13.17 -15.15 29.24
C LEU A 202 12.69 -16.51 28.72
N ALA A 203 12.27 -16.59 27.46
CA ALA A 203 11.92 -17.85 26.83
C ALA A 203 13.18 -18.74 26.64
N ASN A 204 14.29 -18.13 26.21
CA ASN A 204 15.58 -18.81 26.05
C ASN A 204 16.16 -19.30 27.39
N SER A 205 15.91 -18.60 28.50
CA SER A 205 16.36 -19.05 29.82
C SER A 205 15.53 -20.20 30.39
N LYS A 206 14.27 -20.39 29.94
CA LYS A 206 13.40 -21.52 30.33
C LYS A 206 13.62 -22.80 29.51
N LEU A 207 14.27 -22.69 28.35
CA LEU A 207 14.63 -23.83 27.49
C LEU A 207 16.00 -24.44 27.83
N LYS A 208 16.73 -23.83 28.77
CA LYS A 208 17.91 -24.43 29.42
C LYS A 208 17.49 -25.23 30.65
#